data_AF-A0A8T6DS90-F1
#
_entry.id   AF-A0A8T6DS90-F1
#
_cell.length_a   1.000
_cell.length_b   1.000
_cell.length_c   1.000
_cell.angle_alpha   90.00
_cell.angle_beta   90.00
_cell.angle_gamma   90.00
#
_symmetry.space_group_name_H-M   'P 1'
#
loop_
_entity.id
_entity.type
_entity.pdbx_description
1 polymer ?
#
loop_
_entity_poly.entity_id
_entity_poly.type
_entity_poly.pdbx_seq_one_letter_code
_entity_poly.pdbx_strand_id
1 'polypeptide(L)'
;MTTINSIYDLHKILVEHPEWREELRKLLLTEELLALPQRFAEYTKVTDKRLDRIENDIVEIKSDVSVLKSDVNTLKSDVKTLKDDMGELKGVSLENKLHNRGIALTATHLQMYDGERMRAAERDDNSAEFNSAMYAALSDGTISNSEYTRLIDTDMIVRGRRVGDDSPVYAAIEATYSISRRDIDKVCNSANLIRRLFPDSDAHPLLYYITPNASLEREAAERGVTLMMTQTLA
;
A
#
# COMPACT_ATOMS: atom_id res chain seq x y z
N MET A 1 10.80 101.24 12.98
CA MET A 1 10.13 99.95 12.74
C MET A 1 10.54 99.49 11.36
N THR A 2 11.31 98.41 11.27
CA THR A 2 11.63 97.80 9.98
C THR A 2 10.40 97.02 9.52
N THR A 3 9.68 97.52 8.52
CA THR A 3 8.46 96.88 8.01
C THR A 3 8.87 95.76 7.06
N ILE A 4 8.45 94.52 7.34
CA ILE A 4 8.67 93.37 6.46
C ILE A 4 7.50 93.31 5.47
N ASN A 5 7.74 93.66 4.21
CA ASN A 5 6.67 93.72 3.19
C ASN A 5 6.78 92.60 2.15
N SER A 6 7.88 91.83 2.16
CA SER A 6 8.12 90.73 1.22
C SER A 6 8.98 89.62 1.83
N ILE A 7 9.00 88.46 1.16
CA ILE A 7 9.89 87.34 1.50
C ILE A 7 11.38 87.72 1.38
N TYR A 8 11.71 88.68 0.51
CA TYR A 8 13.07 89.18 0.33
C TYR A 8 13.52 90.04 1.51
N ASP A 9 12.61 90.88 2.03
CA ASP A 9 12.86 91.67 3.25
C ASP A 9 13.12 90.75 4.45
N LEU A 10 12.31 89.68 4.58
CA LEU A 10 12.49 88.65 5.60
C LEU A 10 13.83 87.93 5.44
N HIS A 11 14.19 87.50 4.23
CA HIS A 11 15.46 86.83 3.97
C HIS A 11 16.66 87.72 4.32
N LYS A 12 16.66 88.99 3.90
CA LYS A 12 17.74 89.93 4.20
C LYS A 12 17.94 90.12 5.70
N ILE A 13 16.84 90.33 6.44
CA ILE A 13 16.87 90.49 7.89
C ILE A 13 17.39 89.21 8.58
N LEU A 14 16.97 88.03 8.15
CA LEU A 14 17.44 86.75 8.73
C LEU A 14 18.93 86.46 8.43
N VAL A 15 19.49 87.04 7.36
CA VAL A 15 20.92 86.98 7.06
C VAL A 15 21.70 87.95 7.95
N GLU A 16 21.18 89.17 8.15
CA GLU A 16 21.79 90.21 8.98
C GLU A 16 21.70 89.92 10.48
N HIS A 17 20.68 89.16 10.91
CA HIS A 17 20.40 88.79 12.31
C HIS A 17 20.41 87.25 12.52
N PRO A 18 21.59 86.63 12.72
CA PRO A 18 21.73 85.18 12.91
C PRO A 18 20.88 84.62 14.07
N GLU A 19 20.68 85.41 15.11
CA GLU A 19 19.88 85.08 16.29
C GLU A 19 18.39 84.89 15.95
N TRP A 20 17.83 85.72 15.06
CA TRP A 20 16.43 85.57 14.62
C TRP A 20 16.25 84.39 13.69
N ARG A 21 17.25 84.12 12.85
CA ARG A 21 17.29 82.91 12.01
C ARG A 21 17.32 81.65 12.86
N GLU A 22 18.05 81.65 13.96
CA GLU A 22 18.13 80.52 14.88
C GLU A 22 16.82 80.30 15.66
N GLU A 23 16.16 81.37 16.11
CA GLU A 23 14.84 81.24 16.75
C GLU A 23 13.76 80.78 15.76
N LEU A 24 13.75 81.32 14.54
CA LEU A 24 12.85 80.86 13.48
C LEU A 24 13.13 79.41 13.09
N ARG A 25 14.40 78.99 13.06
CA ARG A 25 14.80 77.59 12.87
C ARG A 25 14.22 76.71 13.97
N LYS A 26 14.38 77.04 15.25
CA LYS A 26 13.83 76.22 16.36
C LYS A 26 12.31 76.11 16.32
N LEU A 27 11.62 77.16 15.88
CA LEU A 27 10.15 77.18 15.75
C LEU A 27 9.65 76.30 14.60
N LEU A 28 10.31 76.35 13.43
CA LEU A 28 9.87 75.64 12.21
C LEU A 28 10.49 74.25 12.04
N LEU A 29 11.71 74.08 12.51
CA LEU A 29 12.55 72.88 12.41
C LEU A 29 12.98 72.48 13.82
N THR A 30 12.03 71.95 14.57
CA THR A 30 12.29 71.39 15.91
C THR A 30 13.40 70.35 15.82
N GLU A 31 14.11 70.12 16.94
CA GLU A 31 15.17 69.10 17.00
C GLU A 31 14.65 67.70 16.59
N GLU A 32 13.37 67.41 16.84
CA GLU A 32 12.72 66.18 16.38
C GLU A 32 12.59 66.10 14.85
N LEU A 33 12.18 67.18 14.20
CA LEU A 33 12.08 67.26 12.73
C LEU A 33 13.47 67.22 12.06
N LEU A 34 14.47 67.84 12.66
CA LEU A 34 15.85 67.80 12.17
C LEU A 34 16.50 66.42 12.30
N ALA A 35 16.16 65.67 13.35
CA ALA A 35 16.66 64.30 13.55
C ALA A 35 15.94 63.24 12.69
N LEU A 36 14.77 63.58 12.13
CA LEU A 36 13.91 62.64 11.42
C LEU A 36 14.58 61.91 10.24
N PRO A 37 15.37 62.58 9.36
CA PRO A 37 16.08 61.88 8.28
C PRO A 37 17.03 60.80 8.80
N GLN A 38 17.74 61.07 9.90
CA GLN A 38 18.67 60.11 10.49
C GLN A 38 17.94 58.95 11.18
N ARG A 39 16.85 59.24 11.92
CA ARG A 39 15.98 58.20 12.53
C ARG A 39 15.36 57.31 11.46
N PHE A 40 14.95 57.88 10.33
CA PHE A 40 14.42 57.12 9.20
C PHE A 40 15.49 56.21 8.59
N ALA A 41 16.71 56.71 8.39
CA ALA A 41 17.83 55.91 7.89
C ALA A 41 18.22 54.76 8.85
N GLU A 42 18.13 54.98 10.16
CA GLU A 42 18.34 53.92 11.15
C GLU A 42 17.22 52.87 11.11
N TYR A 43 15.96 53.32 10.99
CA TYR A 43 14.81 52.43 10.88
C TYR A 43 14.88 51.56 9.61
N THR A 44 15.22 52.13 8.45
CA THR A 44 15.37 51.37 7.21
C THR A 44 16.49 50.35 7.35
N LYS A 45 17.65 50.75 7.89
CA LYS A 45 18.78 49.83 8.15
C LYS A 45 18.40 48.65 9.06
N VAL A 46 17.61 48.88 10.10
CA VAL A 46 17.13 47.80 10.98
C VAL A 46 16.13 46.92 10.26
N THR A 47 15.25 47.51 9.45
CA THR A 47 14.23 46.79 8.67
C THR A 47 14.88 45.89 7.63
N ASP A 48 15.85 46.40 6.87
CA ASP A 48 16.60 45.64 5.85
C ASP A 48 17.29 44.44 6.49
N LYS A 49 18.00 44.63 7.61
CA LYS A 49 18.62 43.51 8.34
C LYS A 49 17.64 42.44 8.79
N ARG A 50 16.42 42.83 9.18
CA ARG A 50 15.38 41.88 9.58
C ARG A 50 14.82 41.14 8.37
N LEU A 51 14.66 41.83 7.24
CA LEU A 51 14.22 41.22 5.98
C LEU A 51 15.27 40.23 5.47
N ASP A 52 16.55 40.60 5.44
CA ASP A 52 17.65 39.70 5.06
C ASP A 52 17.65 38.42 5.90
N ARG A 53 17.41 38.55 7.22
CA ARG A 53 17.31 37.39 8.11
C ARG A 53 16.11 36.51 7.77
N ILE A 54 14.93 37.10 7.55
CA ILE A 54 13.72 36.36 7.19
C ILE A 54 13.89 35.67 5.84
N GLU A 55 14.53 36.31 4.86
CA GLU A 55 14.80 35.71 3.55
C GLU A 55 15.71 34.49 3.68
N ASN A 56 16.77 34.58 4.49
CA ASN A 56 17.65 33.45 4.78
C ASN A 56 16.90 32.31 5.49
N ASP A 57 16.13 32.61 6.53
CA ASP A 57 15.31 31.62 7.25
C ASP A 57 14.32 30.93 6.29
N ILE A 58 13.72 31.68 5.34
CA ILE A 58 12.81 31.12 4.32
C ILE A 58 13.55 30.20 3.34
N VAL A 59 14.78 30.53 2.95
CA VAL A 59 15.60 29.67 2.08
C VAL A 59 15.95 28.36 2.78
N GLU A 60 16.33 28.42 4.06
CA GLU A 60 16.62 27.24 4.88
C GLU A 60 15.37 26.34 5.02
N ILE A 61 14.22 26.93 5.39
CA ILE A 61 12.95 26.20 5.49
C ILE A 61 12.57 25.53 4.17
N LYS A 62 12.77 26.19 3.02
CA LYS A 62 12.49 25.58 1.70
C LYS A 62 13.40 24.38 1.42
N SER A 63 14.66 24.46 1.83
CA SER A 63 15.60 23.34 1.73
C SER A 63 15.13 22.16 2.60
N ASP A 64 14.83 22.41 3.87
CA ASP A 64 14.37 21.39 4.80
C ASP A 64 13.07 20.72 4.34
N VAL A 65 12.11 21.50 3.85
CA VAL A 65 10.85 20.98 3.27
C VAL A 65 11.11 20.12 2.04
N SER A 66 12.13 20.44 1.24
CA SER A 66 12.49 19.63 0.07
C SER A 66 13.10 18.29 0.48
N VAL A 67 13.94 18.27 1.51
CA VAL A 67 14.51 17.05 2.11
C VAL A 67 13.39 16.19 2.71
N LEU A 68 12.52 16.78 3.55
CA LEU A 68 11.36 16.10 4.13
C LEU A 68 10.46 15.45 3.07
N LYS A 69 10.23 16.13 1.94
CA LYS A 69 9.44 15.58 0.84
C LYS A 69 10.10 14.36 0.20
N SER A 70 11.44 14.36 0.09
CA SER A 70 12.20 13.21 -0.39
C SER A 70 12.09 12.04 0.59
N ASP A 71 12.31 12.29 1.89
CA ASP A 71 12.25 11.26 2.92
C ASP A 71 10.86 10.61 3.01
N VAL A 72 9.79 11.40 2.89
CA VAL A 72 8.41 10.89 2.86
C VAL A 72 8.16 9.99 1.63
N ASN A 73 8.75 10.31 0.47
CA ASN A 73 8.62 9.46 -0.72
C ASN A 73 9.36 8.12 -0.54
N THR A 74 10.56 8.15 0.03
CA THR A 74 11.31 6.94 0.39
C THR A 74 10.53 6.08 1.37
N LEU A 75 10.04 6.68 2.46
CA LEU A 75 9.25 5.98 3.47
C LEU A 75 7.98 5.34 2.87
N LYS A 76 7.31 6.02 1.94
CA LYS A 76 6.15 5.47 1.25
C LYS A 76 6.51 4.23 0.41
N SER A 77 7.68 4.23 -0.23
CA SER A 77 8.19 3.08 -0.97
C SER A 77 8.50 1.92 -0.03
N ASP A 78 9.22 2.18 1.07
CA ASP A 78 9.60 1.16 2.05
C ASP A 78 8.37 0.51 2.68
N VAL A 79 7.36 1.30 3.04
CA VAL A 79 6.08 0.79 3.57
C VAL A 79 5.34 -0.08 2.56
N LYS A 80 5.42 0.23 1.27
CA LYS A 80 4.83 -0.62 0.21
C LYS A 80 5.55 -1.97 0.15
N THR A 81 6.88 -1.97 0.10
CA THR A 81 7.68 -3.20 0.09
C THR A 81 7.40 -4.05 1.34
N LEU A 82 7.39 -3.45 2.53
CA LEU A 82 7.06 -4.16 3.77
C LEU A 82 5.66 -4.79 3.75
N LYS A 83 4.69 -4.13 3.12
CA LYS A 83 3.34 -4.68 2.98
C LYS A 83 3.32 -5.90 2.06
N ASP A 84 4.08 -5.86 0.97
CA ASP A 84 4.19 -6.95 0.00
C ASP A 84 4.92 -8.15 0.65
N ASP A 85 6.07 -7.93 1.29
CA ASP A 85 6.84 -8.95 2.02
C ASP A 85 6.00 -9.62 3.12
N MET A 86 5.21 -8.84 3.88
CA MET A 86 4.31 -9.38 4.90
C MET A 86 3.18 -10.20 4.28
N GLY A 87 2.73 -9.88 3.07
CA GLY A 87 1.79 -10.68 2.29
C GLY A 87 2.37 -12.05 1.95
N GLU A 88 3.61 -12.08 1.48
CA GLU A 88 4.33 -13.33 1.15
C GLU A 88 4.55 -14.21 2.38
N LEU A 89 5.03 -13.64 3.49
CA LEU A 89 5.22 -14.37 4.75
C LEU A 89 3.92 -14.98 5.29
N LYS A 90 2.80 -14.26 5.15
CA LYS A 90 1.47 -14.77 5.52
C LYS A 90 1.05 -15.95 4.64
N GLY A 91 1.35 -15.89 3.33
CA GLY A 91 1.15 -17.01 2.40
C GLY A 91 1.92 -18.25 2.84
N VAL A 92 3.24 -18.12 3.01
CA VAL A 92 4.11 -19.22 3.47
C VAL A 92 3.66 -19.78 4.84
N SER A 93 3.23 -18.92 5.77
CA SER A 93 2.71 -19.38 7.06
C SER A 93 1.41 -20.17 6.93
N LEU A 94 0.52 -19.77 6.02
CA LEU A 94 -0.72 -20.48 5.75
C LEU A 94 -0.46 -21.83 5.08
N GLU A 95 0.43 -21.87 4.09
CA GLU A 95 0.87 -23.11 3.43
C GLU A 95 1.45 -24.10 4.45
N ASN A 96 2.35 -23.66 5.34
CA ASN A 96 2.88 -24.51 6.41
C ASN A 96 1.79 -25.01 7.37
N LYS A 97 0.79 -24.19 7.68
CA LYS A 97 -0.36 -24.61 8.52
C LYS A 97 -1.20 -25.67 7.80
N LEU A 98 -1.39 -25.54 6.49
CA LEU A 98 -2.13 -26.53 5.71
C LEU A 98 -1.33 -27.79 5.45
N HIS A 99 -0.02 -27.71 5.32
CA HIS A 99 0.83 -28.91 5.29
C HIS A 99 0.61 -29.79 6.53
N ASN A 100 0.47 -29.16 7.72
CA ASN A 100 0.27 -29.88 8.98
C ASN A 100 -1.21 -30.23 9.29
N ARG A 101 -2.18 -29.43 8.82
CA ARG A 101 -3.62 -29.62 9.14
C ARG A 101 -4.45 -30.13 7.97
N GLY A 102 -3.89 -30.15 6.77
CA GLY A 102 -4.57 -30.36 5.50
C GLY A 102 -5.38 -31.64 5.51
N ILE A 103 -4.74 -32.79 5.76
CA ILE A 103 -5.39 -34.11 5.82
C ILE A 103 -6.51 -34.15 6.88
N ALA A 104 -6.30 -33.55 8.05
CA ALA A 104 -7.30 -33.55 9.13
C ALA A 104 -8.50 -32.65 8.81
N LEU A 105 -8.27 -31.50 8.15
CA LEU A 105 -9.32 -30.56 7.76
C LEU A 105 -10.14 -31.09 6.58
N THR A 106 -9.51 -31.68 5.57
CA THR A 106 -10.22 -32.40 4.49
C THR A 106 -10.95 -33.62 5.01
N ALA A 107 -10.33 -34.46 5.85
CA ALA A 107 -11.01 -35.63 6.40
C ALA A 107 -12.24 -35.26 7.26
N THR A 108 -12.24 -34.08 7.88
CA THR A 108 -13.39 -33.60 8.70
C THR A 108 -14.47 -32.93 7.84
N HIS A 109 -14.10 -32.15 6.81
CA HIS A 109 -15.06 -31.37 6.02
C HIS A 109 -15.48 -32.00 4.68
N LEU A 110 -14.66 -32.87 4.07
CA LEU A 110 -15.09 -33.74 2.96
C LEU A 110 -16.03 -34.86 3.44
N GLN A 111 -16.18 -35.05 4.75
CA GLN A 111 -17.33 -35.79 5.31
C GLN A 111 -18.64 -34.99 5.26
N MET A 112 -18.59 -33.70 4.91
CA MET A 112 -19.70 -32.74 4.97
C MET A 112 -19.96 -32.02 3.63
N TYR A 113 -19.48 -32.56 2.50
CA TYR A 113 -19.73 -31.96 1.19
C TYR A 113 -21.04 -32.49 0.61
N ASP A 114 -22.04 -31.61 0.46
CA ASP A 114 -23.29 -31.88 -0.29
C ASP A 114 -24.00 -33.22 0.00
N GLY A 115 -23.84 -33.75 1.22
CA GLY A 115 -24.37 -35.06 1.62
C GLY A 115 -23.55 -36.28 1.13
N GLU A 116 -22.53 -36.10 0.29
CA GLU A 116 -21.59 -37.15 -0.11
C GLU A 116 -20.47 -37.27 0.92
N ARG A 117 -20.35 -38.46 1.52
CA ARG A 117 -19.26 -38.75 2.47
C ARG A 117 -18.09 -39.33 1.68
N MET A 118 -16.86 -38.88 1.95
CA MET A 118 -15.66 -39.61 1.51
C MET A 118 -15.14 -40.53 2.60
N ARG A 119 -14.63 -41.70 2.22
CA ARG A 119 -13.85 -42.60 3.08
C ARG A 119 -12.39 -42.67 2.62
N ALA A 120 -11.48 -42.94 3.56
CA ALA A 120 -10.05 -43.12 3.30
C ALA A 120 -9.41 -41.96 2.52
N ALA A 121 -9.62 -40.73 3.00
CA ALA A 121 -9.04 -39.53 2.39
C ALA A 121 -7.54 -39.44 2.72
N GLU A 122 -6.71 -39.51 1.69
CA GLU A 122 -5.26 -39.50 1.78
C GLU A 122 -4.67 -38.50 0.78
N ARG A 123 -3.47 -37.98 1.09
CA ARG A 123 -2.75 -37.07 0.21
C ARG A 123 -2.23 -37.85 -1.01
N ASP A 124 -2.54 -37.38 -2.23
CA ASP A 124 -2.24 -38.08 -3.48
C ASP A 124 -1.34 -37.29 -4.45
N ASP A 125 -1.03 -36.03 -4.15
CA ASP A 125 -0.17 -35.13 -4.97
C ASP A 125 1.26 -35.64 -5.24
N ASN A 126 1.68 -36.72 -4.60
CA ASN A 126 2.98 -37.36 -4.84
C ASN A 126 2.91 -38.90 -4.79
N SER A 127 1.75 -39.49 -5.06
CA SER A 127 1.66 -40.94 -5.18
C SER A 127 2.28 -41.44 -6.49
N ALA A 128 2.73 -42.70 -6.51
CA ALA A 128 3.28 -43.30 -7.72
C ALA A 128 2.24 -43.35 -8.86
N GLU A 129 0.97 -43.58 -8.53
CA GLU A 129 -0.16 -43.58 -9.48
C GLU A 129 -0.38 -42.19 -10.07
N PHE A 130 -0.45 -41.16 -9.22
CA PHE A 130 -0.68 -39.78 -9.65
C PHE A 130 0.47 -39.25 -10.52
N ASN A 131 1.71 -39.45 -10.08
CA ASN A 131 2.89 -39.05 -10.84
C ASN A 131 2.94 -39.77 -12.21
N SER A 132 2.66 -41.08 -12.24
CA SER A 132 2.64 -41.84 -13.50
C SER A 132 1.56 -41.32 -14.45
N ALA A 133 0.36 -41.00 -13.94
CA ALA A 133 -0.72 -40.42 -14.73
C ALA A 133 -0.33 -39.04 -15.30
N MET A 134 0.29 -38.17 -14.50
CA MET A 134 0.77 -36.86 -14.97
C MET A 134 1.81 -37.01 -16.07
N TYR A 135 2.80 -37.89 -15.91
CA TYR A 135 3.84 -38.11 -16.91
C TYR A 135 3.27 -38.71 -18.21
N ALA A 136 2.35 -39.67 -18.11
CA ALA A 136 1.69 -40.25 -19.26
C ALA A 136 0.90 -39.18 -20.05
N ALA A 137 0.09 -38.39 -19.34
CA ALA A 137 -0.71 -37.31 -19.92
C ALA A 137 0.14 -36.18 -20.53
N LEU A 138 1.32 -35.91 -19.96
CA LEU A 138 2.27 -34.96 -20.55
C LEU A 138 2.88 -35.55 -21.83
N SER A 139 3.23 -36.83 -21.80
CA SER A 139 3.88 -37.53 -22.91
C SER A 139 2.95 -37.72 -24.10
N ASP A 140 1.66 -37.96 -23.88
CA ASP A 140 0.66 -38.15 -24.94
C ASP A 140 0.01 -36.82 -25.40
N GLY A 141 0.37 -35.70 -24.75
CA GLY A 141 -0.12 -34.37 -25.08
C GLY A 141 -1.52 -34.06 -24.50
N THR A 142 -2.08 -34.95 -23.67
CA THR A 142 -3.33 -34.70 -22.94
C THR A 142 -3.22 -33.46 -22.07
N ILE A 143 -2.05 -33.19 -21.47
CA ILE A 143 -1.76 -31.93 -20.77
C ILE A 143 -0.48 -31.28 -21.32
N SER A 144 -0.42 -29.96 -21.26
CA SER A 144 0.76 -29.18 -21.63
C SER A 144 1.77 -29.07 -20.49
N ASN A 145 2.99 -28.60 -20.77
CA ASN A 145 4.01 -28.39 -19.74
C ASN A 145 3.59 -27.37 -18.67
N SER A 146 2.85 -26.32 -19.03
CA SER A 146 2.35 -25.34 -18.05
C SER A 146 1.23 -25.93 -17.18
N GLU A 147 0.42 -26.83 -17.72
CA GLU A 147 -0.60 -27.57 -16.97
C GLU A 147 0.03 -28.60 -16.02
N TYR A 148 1.10 -29.27 -16.44
CA TYR A 148 1.90 -30.13 -15.57
C TYR A 148 2.48 -29.35 -14.38
N THR A 149 3.10 -28.18 -14.63
CA THR A 149 3.58 -27.29 -13.56
C THR A 149 2.43 -26.83 -12.65
N ARG A 150 1.24 -26.57 -13.18
CA ARG A 150 0.07 -26.19 -12.36
C ARG A 150 -0.34 -27.27 -11.37
N LEU A 151 -0.32 -28.54 -11.78
CA LEU A 151 -0.63 -29.66 -10.88
C LEU A 151 0.43 -29.80 -9.78
N ILE A 152 1.72 -29.66 -10.12
CA ILE A 152 2.82 -29.67 -9.14
C ILE A 152 2.68 -28.54 -8.12
N ASP A 153 2.35 -27.34 -8.61
CA ASP A 153 2.23 -26.15 -7.77
C ASP A 153 0.88 -26.09 -7.01
N THR A 154 0.03 -27.11 -7.10
CA THR A 154 -1.23 -27.15 -6.34
C THR A 154 -0.89 -27.46 -4.88
N ASP A 155 -1.35 -26.63 -3.94
CA ASP A 155 -0.91 -26.71 -2.53
C ASP A 155 -1.16 -28.08 -1.90
N MET A 156 -2.30 -28.71 -2.23
CA MET A 156 -2.57 -30.08 -1.83
C MET A 156 -3.59 -30.75 -2.76
N ILE A 157 -3.33 -32.01 -3.09
CA ILE A 157 -4.29 -32.89 -3.74
C ILE A 157 -4.61 -34.05 -2.80
N VAL A 158 -5.89 -34.26 -2.54
CA VAL A 158 -6.39 -35.34 -1.69
C VAL A 158 -7.24 -36.25 -2.53
N ARG A 159 -7.02 -37.56 -2.41
CA ARG A 159 -7.86 -38.59 -2.99
C ARG A 159 -8.63 -39.29 -1.88
N GLY A 160 -9.90 -39.55 -2.12
CA GLY A 160 -10.75 -40.40 -1.30
C GLY A 160 -11.64 -41.28 -2.17
N ARG A 161 -12.56 -41.98 -1.53
CA ARG A 161 -13.62 -42.73 -2.22
C ARG A 161 -14.99 -42.26 -1.78
N ARG A 162 -15.90 -42.09 -2.74
CA ARG A 162 -17.29 -41.75 -2.49
C ARG A 162 -17.96 -42.88 -1.69
N VAL A 163 -18.68 -42.51 -0.64
CA VAL A 163 -19.49 -43.43 0.15
C VAL A 163 -20.77 -43.72 -0.64
N GLY A 164 -20.91 -44.98 -1.07
CA GLY A 164 -22.07 -45.46 -1.81
C GLY A 164 -21.64 -46.39 -2.93
N ASP A 165 -20.93 -45.84 -3.92
CA ASP A 165 -20.45 -46.53 -5.12
C ASP A 165 -18.93 -46.80 -5.12
N ASP A 166 -18.19 -46.30 -4.13
CA ASP A 166 -16.73 -46.43 -3.98
C ASP A 166 -15.91 -45.79 -5.12
N SER A 167 -16.53 -44.91 -5.91
CA SER A 167 -15.83 -44.20 -6.99
C SER A 167 -14.74 -43.28 -6.43
N PRO A 168 -13.59 -43.14 -7.11
CA PRO A 168 -12.54 -42.21 -6.69
C PRO A 168 -13.06 -40.77 -6.74
N VAL A 169 -12.71 -39.98 -5.72
CA VAL A 169 -12.98 -38.54 -5.70
C VAL A 169 -11.73 -37.81 -5.24
N TYR A 170 -11.47 -36.69 -5.89
CA TYR A 170 -10.35 -35.82 -5.62
C TYR A 170 -10.80 -34.48 -5.04
N ALA A 171 -9.94 -33.86 -4.25
CA ALA A 171 -10.04 -32.45 -3.89
C ALA A 171 -8.73 -31.75 -4.27
N ALA A 172 -8.82 -30.74 -5.13
CA ALA A 172 -7.73 -29.81 -5.42
C ALA A 172 -7.86 -28.63 -4.46
N ILE A 173 -6.81 -28.38 -3.69
CA ILE A 173 -6.86 -27.42 -2.59
C ILE A 173 -5.84 -26.33 -2.83
N GLU A 174 -6.30 -25.09 -2.73
CA GLU A 174 -5.47 -23.89 -2.76
C GLU A 174 -5.71 -23.07 -1.48
N ALA A 175 -4.66 -22.44 -1.02
CA ALA A 175 -4.54 -21.75 0.24
C ALA A 175 -4.21 -20.29 0.00
N THR A 176 -5.08 -19.38 0.43
CA THR A 176 -4.82 -17.95 0.23
C THR A 176 -5.12 -17.15 1.47
N TYR A 177 -4.26 -16.18 1.81
CA TYR A 177 -4.54 -15.30 2.94
C TYR A 177 -5.78 -14.42 2.68
N SER A 178 -5.92 -13.94 1.44
CA SER A 178 -7.05 -13.12 0.99
C SER A 178 -7.49 -13.60 -0.38
N ILE A 179 -8.76 -13.94 -0.54
CA ILE A 179 -9.28 -14.44 -1.82
C ILE A 179 -8.95 -13.45 -2.95
N SER A 180 -8.45 -14.00 -4.05
CA SER A 180 -8.25 -13.28 -5.31
C SER A 180 -8.85 -14.06 -6.49
N ARG A 181 -9.15 -13.37 -7.59
CA ARG A 181 -9.61 -14.04 -8.84
C ARG A 181 -8.60 -15.07 -9.34
N ARG A 182 -7.30 -14.76 -9.20
CA ARG A 182 -6.21 -15.66 -9.58
C ARG A 182 -6.28 -16.99 -8.81
N ASP A 183 -6.58 -16.95 -7.51
CA ASP A 183 -6.63 -18.16 -6.68
C ASP A 183 -7.86 -19.01 -7.02
N ILE A 184 -8.99 -18.36 -7.33
CA ILE A 184 -10.20 -19.03 -7.84
C ILE A 184 -9.90 -19.72 -9.18
N ASP A 185 -9.19 -19.04 -10.08
CA ASP A 185 -8.80 -19.61 -11.38
C ASP A 185 -7.85 -20.80 -11.20
N LYS A 186 -6.83 -20.67 -10.35
CA LYS A 186 -5.88 -21.74 -10.05
C LYS A 186 -6.60 -23.00 -9.56
N VAL A 187 -7.43 -22.89 -8.53
CA VAL A 187 -8.08 -24.07 -7.94
C VAL A 187 -9.05 -24.74 -8.90
N CYS A 188 -9.80 -23.95 -9.69
CA CYS A 188 -10.67 -24.48 -10.74
C CYS A 188 -9.87 -25.23 -11.81
N ASN A 189 -8.75 -24.65 -12.25
CA ASN A 189 -7.88 -25.24 -13.26
C ASN A 189 -7.28 -26.56 -12.76
N SER A 190 -6.77 -26.61 -11.53
CA SER A 190 -6.25 -27.83 -10.93
C SER A 190 -7.31 -28.93 -10.85
N ALA A 191 -8.53 -28.62 -10.39
CA ALA A 191 -9.63 -29.58 -10.37
C ALA A 191 -9.97 -30.12 -11.78
N ASN A 192 -10.03 -29.25 -12.79
CA ASN A 192 -10.30 -29.66 -14.16
C ASN A 192 -9.17 -30.52 -14.77
N LEU A 193 -7.92 -30.23 -14.41
CA LEU A 193 -6.79 -31.04 -14.83
C LEU A 193 -6.84 -32.44 -14.21
N ILE A 194 -7.20 -32.55 -12.92
CA ILE A 194 -7.38 -33.85 -12.27
C ILE A 194 -8.48 -34.66 -12.96
N ARG A 195 -9.63 -34.05 -13.32
CA ARG A 195 -10.69 -34.74 -14.08
C ARG A 195 -10.19 -35.25 -15.45
N ARG A 196 -9.26 -34.56 -16.09
CA ARG A 196 -8.64 -35.02 -17.35
C ARG A 196 -7.70 -36.19 -17.14
N LEU A 197 -6.93 -36.18 -16.05
CA LEU A 197 -6.04 -37.29 -15.68
C LEU A 197 -6.80 -38.55 -15.25
N PHE A 198 -7.93 -38.35 -14.58
CA PHE A 198 -8.75 -39.41 -14.02
C PHE A 198 -10.23 -39.22 -14.41
N PRO A 199 -10.62 -39.56 -15.65
CA PRO A 199 -11.96 -39.31 -16.18
C PRO A 199 -13.09 -39.99 -15.42
N ASP A 200 -12.82 -41.11 -14.75
CA ASP A 200 -13.78 -41.86 -13.95
C ASP A 200 -13.90 -41.34 -12.50
N SER A 201 -13.22 -40.23 -12.19
CA SER A 201 -13.26 -39.59 -10.87
C SER A 201 -13.93 -38.22 -10.95
N ASP A 202 -14.50 -37.78 -9.82
CA ASP A 202 -14.81 -36.36 -9.65
C ASP A 202 -13.64 -35.65 -8.97
N ALA A 203 -13.49 -34.34 -9.19
CA ALA A 203 -12.47 -33.53 -8.57
C ALA A 203 -13.02 -32.17 -8.14
N HIS A 204 -13.08 -31.91 -6.84
CA HIS A 204 -13.67 -30.69 -6.31
C HIS A 204 -12.61 -29.61 -6.09
N PRO A 205 -12.83 -28.38 -6.60
CA PRO A 205 -12.00 -27.24 -6.25
C PRO A 205 -12.37 -26.71 -4.86
N LEU A 206 -11.38 -26.63 -3.97
CA LEU A 206 -11.56 -26.17 -2.59
C LEU A 206 -10.57 -25.06 -2.29
N LEU A 207 -11.09 -23.88 -1.93
CA LEU A 207 -10.29 -22.70 -1.61
C LEU A 207 -10.36 -22.43 -0.10
N TYR A 208 -9.21 -22.55 0.55
CA TYR A 208 -9.03 -22.22 1.95
C TYR A 208 -8.52 -20.79 2.11
N TYR A 209 -9.18 -19.98 2.95
CA TYR A 209 -8.81 -18.58 3.10
C TYR A 209 -9.02 -18.01 4.50
N ILE A 210 -8.36 -16.89 4.79
CA ILE A 210 -8.47 -16.18 6.08
C ILE A 210 -9.32 -14.92 5.96
N THR A 211 -8.99 -14.05 5.01
CA THR A 211 -9.63 -12.74 4.87
C THR A 211 -10.79 -12.84 3.89
N PRO A 212 -12.03 -12.60 4.35
CA PRO A 212 -13.21 -12.72 3.51
C PRO A 212 -13.33 -11.62 2.48
N ASN A 213 -13.99 -11.94 1.36
CA ASN A 213 -14.38 -10.98 0.34
C ASN A 213 -15.70 -11.43 -0.30
N ALA A 214 -16.81 -10.83 0.14
CA ALA A 214 -18.15 -11.24 -0.28
C ALA A 214 -18.38 -11.25 -1.79
N SER A 215 -17.70 -10.38 -2.56
CA SER A 215 -17.83 -10.38 -4.02
C SER A 215 -17.14 -11.58 -4.64
N LEU A 216 -15.94 -11.90 -4.18
CA LEU A 216 -15.14 -13.00 -4.72
C LEU A 216 -15.62 -14.36 -4.19
N GLU A 217 -16.16 -14.41 -2.98
CA GLU A 217 -16.82 -15.59 -2.44
C GLU A 217 -18.04 -15.99 -3.28
N ARG A 218 -18.88 -15.01 -3.66
CA ARG A 218 -19.99 -15.27 -4.58
C ARG A 218 -19.50 -15.80 -5.92
N GLU A 219 -18.51 -15.15 -6.52
CA GLU A 219 -17.92 -15.58 -7.79
C GLU A 219 -17.32 -16.99 -7.72
N ALA A 220 -16.63 -17.33 -6.63
CA ALA A 220 -16.07 -18.65 -6.41
C ALA A 220 -17.17 -19.71 -6.28
N ALA A 221 -18.22 -19.43 -5.48
CA ALA A 221 -19.34 -20.33 -5.29
C ALA A 221 -20.13 -20.57 -6.59
N GLU A 222 -20.34 -19.53 -7.41
CA GLU A 222 -20.96 -19.63 -8.73
C GLU A 222 -20.16 -20.55 -9.68
N ARG A 223 -18.85 -20.68 -9.45
CA ARG A 223 -17.96 -21.58 -10.20
C ARG A 223 -17.83 -22.98 -9.57
N GLY A 224 -18.62 -23.28 -8.54
CA GLY A 224 -18.59 -24.57 -7.85
C GLY A 224 -17.38 -24.78 -6.95
N VAL A 225 -16.66 -23.70 -6.59
CA VAL A 225 -15.58 -23.74 -5.61
C VAL A 225 -16.18 -23.77 -4.21
N THR A 226 -15.75 -24.73 -3.40
CA THR A 226 -16.06 -24.73 -1.97
C THR A 226 -15.08 -23.85 -1.23
N LEU A 227 -15.67 -23.03 -0.37
CA LEU A 227 -15.01 -21.98 0.37
C LEU A 227 -14.85 -22.42 1.81
N MET A 228 -13.61 -22.48 2.29
CA MET A 228 -13.30 -22.76 3.68
C MET A 228 -12.61 -21.55 4.31
N MET A 229 -13.38 -20.76 5.05
CA MET A 229 -12.83 -19.68 5.85
C MET A 229 -12.27 -20.24 7.16
N THR A 230 -11.05 -19.86 7.52
CA THR A 230 -10.53 -20.06 8.87
C THR A 230 -10.57 -18.75 9.64
N GLN A 231 -11.15 -18.81 10.83
CA GLN A 231 -10.95 -17.74 11.79
C GLN A 231 -9.54 -17.90 12.34
N THR A 232 -8.74 -16.83 12.24
CA THR A 232 -7.54 -16.73 13.07
C THR A 232 -7.99 -16.97 14.51
N LEU A 233 -7.53 -18.06 15.14
CA LEU A 233 -7.57 -18.13 16.59
C LEU A 233 -6.74 -16.94 17.06
N ALA A 234 -7.44 -15.94 17.59
CA ALA A 234 -6.84 -14.79 18.25
C ALA A 234 -5.99 -15.23 19.44
#